data_AF-A0A813DEI2-F1
#
_entry.id   AF-A0A813DEI2-F1
#
_cell.length_a   1.000
_cell.length_b   1.000
_cell.length_c   1.000
_cell.angle_alpha   90.00
_cell.angle_beta   90.00
_cell.angle_gamma   90.00
#
_symmetry.space_group_name_H-M   'P 1'
#
loop_
_entity.id
_entity.type
_entity.pdbx_description
1 polymer ?
#
loop_
_entity_poly.entity_id
_entity_poly.type
_entity_poly.pdbx_seq_one_letter_code
_entity_poly.pdbx_strand_id
1 'polypeptide(L)'
;MSGRSDRGGFVFIMIPDVVQSLNATLHREFAFQMVQWPSEMMPTNEEQLTASELSQRTHFWVSAVCFTYLLTVFLGTSIMWIGRPPYELLKSPQKVLYRRALTSASFCAHYLLCVWAAVWSSSTGRLSKEHGLDWELYYLLFAGSCVWMLCQAVSARALNPEIYYSASAFFKATLSTVVPFLADPVDTPKDAMFGGLCVCSSHTFLKVLGVISWVWLAVVHVGLFAFDEVLLELSVGYAGVFYSTETQGYPSDTSHNWCNSNRSSCLSRAREWLANVANHPATWCSQKAMPLMVVLYKQTTTAKKRTIVWEDTPQTLMAVAYFFCEGGLSQLVFLCNIMLPVGKLLFAYLMGGCLAKLVVPWLAEEFVCARKHAHFDKAEMIKNTLANSLETQELALRQLDDDSNVRLTVAWILTEQQFYLNKYGQFQFWNRKSSDDVEAAACLAVILTDPDVDVRRAAVQ
;
A
#
# COMPACT_ATOMS: atom_id res chain seq x y z
N MET A 1 28.51 11.80 -57.65
CA MET A 1 27.23 11.41 -57.02
C MET A 1 27.46 11.26 -55.52
N SER A 2 27.43 12.38 -54.80
CA SER A 2 27.44 12.42 -53.33
C SER A 2 26.00 12.32 -52.86
N GLY A 3 25.61 11.14 -52.38
CA GLY A 3 24.29 10.89 -51.82
C GLY A 3 24.15 11.66 -50.51
N ARG A 4 23.48 12.81 -50.58
CA ARG A 4 22.89 13.50 -49.43
C ARG A 4 21.82 12.56 -48.87
N SER A 5 22.22 11.73 -47.91
CA SER A 5 21.28 11.03 -47.04
C SER A 5 20.62 12.12 -46.21
N ASP A 6 19.45 12.60 -46.65
CA ASP A 6 18.50 13.33 -45.81
C ASP A 6 18.23 12.45 -44.59
N ARG A 7 18.98 12.72 -43.51
CA ARG A 7 18.71 12.15 -42.20
C ARG A 7 17.32 12.64 -41.84
N GLY A 8 16.34 11.76 -41.93
CA GLY A 8 15.01 12.00 -41.40
C GLY A 8 15.18 12.61 -40.01
N GLY A 9 14.65 13.82 -39.83
CA GLY A 9 14.77 14.54 -38.58
C GLY A 9 14.22 13.67 -37.47
N PHE A 10 15.12 13.08 -36.68
CA PHE A 10 14.72 12.41 -35.46
C PHE A 10 14.03 13.46 -34.60
N VAL A 11 12.74 13.28 -34.36
CA VAL A 11 12.00 14.09 -33.41
C VAL A 11 12.62 13.82 -32.06
N PHE A 12 13.48 14.73 -31.59
CA PHE A 12 14.06 14.65 -30.26
C PHE A 12 12.94 14.80 -29.25
N ILE A 13 12.58 13.70 -28.60
CA ILE A 13 11.65 13.74 -27.48
C ILE A 13 12.39 14.46 -26.34
N MET A 14 11.87 15.62 -25.96
CA MET A 14 12.36 16.39 -24.82
C MET A 14 11.28 16.38 -23.74
N ILE A 15 11.69 16.16 -22.50
CA ILE A 15 10.79 16.22 -21.34
C ILE A 15 11.28 17.27 -20.34
N PRO A 16 10.39 17.84 -19.50
CA PRO A 16 10.81 18.76 -18.45
C PRO A 16 11.77 18.08 -17.46
N ASP A 17 12.90 18.71 -17.16
CA ASP A 17 13.87 18.22 -16.17
C ASP A 17 13.37 18.53 -14.76
N VAL A 18 12.69 17.54 -14.16
CA VAL A 18 12.12 17.66 -12.81
C VAL A 18 13.22 17.82 -11.76
N VAL A 19 14.37 17.16 -11.94
CA VAL A 19 15.48 17.18 -10.98
C VAL A 19 16.05 18.59 -10.89
N GLN A 20 16.38 19.16 -12.05
CA GLN A 20 16.95 20.50 -12.10
C GLN A 20 15.93 21.58 -11.75
N SER A 21 14.66 21.43 -12.15
CA SER A 21 13.60 22.35 -11.74
C SER A 21 13.36 22.34 -10.23
N LEU A 22 13.42 21.17 -9.57
CA LEU A 22 13.39 21.11 -8.10
C LEU A 22 14.60 21.82 -7.49
N ASN A 23 15.80 21.54 -8.00
CA ASN A 23 17.02 22.16 -7.49
C ASN A 23 16.99 23.69 -7.65
N ALA A 24 16.54 24.20 -8.80
CA ALA A 24 16.38 25.62 -9.05
C ALA A 24 15.34 26.23 -8.09
N THR A 25 14.20 25.55 -7.89
CA THR A 25 13.15 25.99 -6.94
C THR A 25 13.68 26.11 -5.51
N LEU A 26 14.50 25.14 -5.05
CA LEU A 26 15.14 25.18 -3.73
C LEU A 26 16.08 26.38 -3.58
N HIS A 27 16.72 26.81 -4.68
CA HIS A 27 17.59 28.00 -4.73
C HIS A 27 16.83 29.28 -5.09
N ARG A 28 15.49 29.24 -5.17
CA ARG A 28 14.60 30.35 -5.57
C ARG A 28 14.84 30.89 -6.99
N GLU A 29 15.39 30.06 -7.86
CA GLU A 29 15.55 30.34 -9.27
C GLU A 29 14.45 29.61 -10.05
N PHE A 30 13.62 30.35 -10.80
CA PHE A 30 12.62 29.74 -11.68
C PHE A 30 13.25 29.49 -13.05
N ALA A 31 13.90 28.33 -13.20
CA ALA A 31 14.41 27.86 -14.49
C ALA A 31 13.69 26.57 -14.90
N PHE A 32 12.99 26.63 -16.03
CA PHE A 32 12.41 25.45 -16.67
C PHE A 32 13.41 24.93 -17.70
N GLN A 33 14.01 23.79 -17.43
CA GLN A 33 14.97 23.15 -18.34
C GLN A 33 14.36 21.88 -18.92
N MET A 34 14.74 21.56 -20.15
CA MET A 34 14.32 20.36 -20.84
C MET A 34 15.49 19.39 -20.90
N VAL A 35 15.25 18.13 -20.57
CA VAL A 35 16.23 17.05 -20.71
C VAL A 35 15.94 16.26 -21.98
N GLN A 36 16.99 16.02 -22.76
CA GLN A 36 16.90 15.30 -24.03
C GLN A 36 16.89 13.79 -23.81
N TRP A 37 16.12 13.10 -24.66
CA TRP A 37 16.16 11.65 -24.78
C TRP A 37 17.61 11.14 -24.98
N PRO A 38 18.05 10.10 -24.25
CA PRO A 38 19.38 9.51 -24.41
C PRO A 38 19.62 9.04 -25.86
N SER A 39 20.81 9.28 -26.42
CA SER A 39 21.14 8.88 -27.80
C SER A 39 20.94 7.39 -28.05
N GLU A 40 21.21 6.56 -27.05
CA GLU A 40 20.92 5.13 -27.04
C GLU A 40 19.95 4.83 -25.91
N MET A 41 18.88 4.08 -26.22
CA MET A 41 17.87 3.72 -25.22
C MET A 41 18.48 2.88 -24.12
N MET A 42 19.21 1.82 -24.46
CA MET A 42 19.92 0.98 -23.48
C MET A 42 21.42 1.30 -23.56
N PRO A 43 22.08 1.68 -22.46
CA PRO A 43 23.55 1.88 -22.48
C PRO A 43 24.24 0.55 -22.71
N THR A 44 25.52 0.49 -23.07
CA THR A 44 26.24 -0.81 -23.14
C THR A 44 26.65 -1.30 -21.75
N ASN A 45 27.22 -0.41 -20.93
CA ASN A 45 27.52 -0.61 -19.51
C ASN A 45 27.55 0.77 -18.82
N GLU A 46 26.86 0.95 -17.69
CA GLU A 46 26.87 2.20 -16.93
C GLU A 46 28.28 2.63 -16.50
N GLU A 47 29.18 1.68 -16.20
CA GLU A 47 30.57 1.98 -15.80
C GLU A 47 31.40 2.60 -16.93
N GLN A 48 30.94 2.48 -18.19
CA GLN A 48 31.61 3.05 -19.36
C GLN A 48 31.05 4.43 -19.73
N LEU A 49 29.96 4.85 -19.09
CA LEU A 49 29.36 6.16 -19.35
C LEU A 49 30.20 7.27 -18.73
N THR A 50 30.30 8.39 -19.43
CA THR A 50 30.90 9.58 -18.84
C THR A 50 30.02 10.09 -17.68
N ALA A 51 30.59 10.73 -16.66
CA ALA A 51 29.83 11.28 -15.55
C ALA A 51 28.71 12.25 -16.00
N SER A 52 28.96 13.02 -17.07
CA SER A 52 27.97 13.90 -17.67
C SER A 52 26.80 13.13 -18.28
N GLU A 53 27.09 12.02 -18.98
CA GLU A 53 26.08 11.18 -19.61
C GLU A 53 25.27 10.41 -18.56
N LEU A 54 25.91 9.88 -17.52
CA LEU A 54 25.24 9.25 -16.38
C LEU A 54 24.29 10.23 -15.67
N SER A 55 24.75 11.47 -15.43
CA SER A 55 23.92 12.53 -14.84
C SER A 55 22.73 12.87 -15.74
N GLN A 56 22.95 13.05 -17.04
CA GLN A 56 21.89 13.37 -18.00
C GLN A 56 20.84 12.25 -18.06
N ARG A 57 21.27 10.99 -18.10
CA ARG A 57 20.39 9.81 -18.10
C ARG A 57 19.58 9.73 -16.81
N THR A 58 20.22 9.96 -15.67
CA THR A 58 19.54 10.01 -14.36
C THR A 58 18.45 11.09 -14.36
N HIS A 59 18.77 12.31 -14.78
CA HIS A 59 17.79 13.40 -14.88
C HIS A 59 16.63 13.05 -15.81
N PHE A 60 16.94 12.47 -16.97
CA PHE A 60 15.94 12.04 -17.93
C PHE A 60 14.99 11.00 -17.34
N TRP A 61 15.51 9.90 -16.79
CA TRP A 61 14.68 8.80 -16.31
C TRP A 61 13.89 9.13 -15.06
N VAL A 62 14.44 9.92 -14.13
CA VAL A 62 13.68 10.43 -12.97
C VAL A 62 12.53 11.32 -13.45
N SER A 63 12.79 12.20 -14.41
CA SER A 63 11.75 13.05 -15.01
C SER A 63 10.69 12.23 -15.75
N ALA A 64 11.10 11.19 -16.47
CA ALA A 64 10.20 10.27 -17.15
C ALA A 64 9.31 9.49 -16.17
N VAL A 65 9.86 8.99 -15.06
CA VAL A 65 9.09 8.35 -13.99
C VAL A 65 8.04 9.31 -13.42
N CYS A 66 8.43 10.54 -13.08
CA CYS A 66 7.52 11.57 -12.58
C CYS A 66 6.39 11.88 -13.57
N PHE A 67 6.74 12.09 -14.85
CA PHE A 67 5.76 12.40 -15.89
C PHE A 67 4.80 11.22 -16.13
N THR A 68 5.33 10.01 -16.25
CA THR A 68 4.53 8.79 -16.42
C THR A 68 3.62 8.54 -15.22
N TYR A 69 4.08 8.82 -13.99
CA TYR A 69 3.23 8.76 -12.80
C TYR A 69 2.06 9.74 -12.88
N LEU A 70 2.33 11.01 -13.16
CA LEU A 70 1.31 12.06 -13.24
C LEU A 70 0.30 11.78 -14.36
N LEU A 71 0.78 11.34 -15.52
CA LEU A 71 -0.05 10.93 -16.65
C LEU A 71 -0.92 9.72 -16.27
N THR A 72 -0.37 8.73 -15.59
CA THR A 72 -1.10 7.55 -15.12
C THR A 72 -2.21 7.92 -14.15
N VAL A 73 -1.91 8.78 -13.16
CA VAL A 73 -2.91 9.29 -12.20
C VAL A 73 -4.01 10.04 -12.94
N PHE A 74 -3.66 10.94 -13.87
CA PHE A 74 -4.62 11.71 -14.65
C PHE A 74 -5.53 10.83 -15.50
N LEU A 75 -4.95 9.91 -16.29
CA LEU A 75 -5.69 9.01 -17.17
C LEU A 75 -6.55 8.03 -16.38
N GLY A 76 -6.00 7.39 -15.36
CA GLY A 76 -6.71 6.42 -14.53
C GLY A 76 -7.87 7.05 -13.78
N THR A 77 -7.68 8.26 -13.22
CA THR A 77 -8.76 9.03 -12.59
C THR A 77 -9.84 9.40 -13.61
N SER A 78 -9.44 9.84 -14.81
CA SER A 78 -10.38 10.17 -15.89
C SER A 78 -11.22 8.96 -16.31
N ILE A 79 -10.59 7.78 -16.49
CA ILE A 79 -11.29 6.53 -16.81
C ILE A 79 -12.29 6.17 -15.72
N MET A 80 -11.90 6.29 -14.46
CA MET A 80 -12.72 5.90 -13.32
C MET A 80 -13.87 6.87 -13.04
N TRP A 81 -13.71 8.14 -13.42
CA TRP A 81 -14.71 9.19 -13.19
C TRP A 81 -15.88 9.15 -14.19
N ILE A 82 -15.69 8.65 -15.41
CA ILE A 82 -16.74 8.61 -16.46
C ILE A 82 -17.77 7.51 -16.14
N GLY A 83 -18.71 7.77 -15.22
CA GLY A 83 -19.78 6.84 -14.87
C GLY A 83 -21.08 7.49 -14.41
N ARG A 84 -22.19 6.75 -14.57
CA ARG A 84 -23.51 7.14 -14.06
C ARG A 84 -23.66 6.64 -12.61
N PRO A 85 -24.47 7.29 -11.75
CA PRO A 85 -24.75 6.77 -10.42
C PRO A 85 -25.48 5.42 -10.52
N PRO A 86 -25.08 4.39 -9.75
CA PRO A 86 -25.69 3.08 -9.82
C PRO A 86 -27.09 3.09 -9.20
N TYR A 87 -28.01 2.37 -9.84
CA TYR A 87 -29.19 1.79 -9.20
C TYR A 87 -28.79 0.43 -8.60
N GLU A 88 -29.45 0.02 -7.52
CA GLU A 88 -29.11 -1.12 -6.62
C GLU A 88 -28.24 -2.25 -7.21
N LEU A 89 -27.00 -2.36 -6.70
CA LEU A 89 -26.05 -3.37 -7.16
C LEU A 89 -26.24 -4.72 -6.47
N LEU A 90 -26.46 -5.77 -7.28
CA LEU A 90 -26.52 -7.17 -6.88
C LEU A 90 -25.19 -7.68 -6.32
N LYS A 91 -25.25 -8.28 -5.13
CA LYS A 91 -24.13 -8.97 -4.48
C LYS A 91 -23.84 -10.29 -5.19
N SER A 92 -22.65 -10.44 -5.76
CA SER A 92 -22.14 -11.74 -6.23
C SER A 92 -21.11 -12.32 -5.26
N PRO A 93 -21.34 -13.53 -4.71
CA PRO A 93 -20.40 -14.24 -3.84
C PRO A 93 -19.19 -14.87 -4.57
N GLN A 94 -19.00 -14.67 -5.88
CA GLN A 94 -17.87 -15.21 -6.66
C GLN A 94 -16.52 -14.44 -6.48
N LYS A 95 -16.42 -13.52 -5.52
CA LYS A 95 -15.29 -12.56 -5.45
C LYS A 95 -13.98 -13.11 -4.87
N VAL A 96 -14.01 -14.09 -3.96
CA VAL A 96 -12.78 -14.51 -3.24
C VAL A 96 -11.84 -15.33 -4.12
N LEU A 97 -12.36 -16.33 -4.84
CA LEU A 97 -11.54 -17.15 -5.74
C LEU A 97 -10.97 -16.31 -6.89
N TYR A 98 -11.80 -15.43 -7.47
CA TYR A 98 -11.36 -14.49 -8.50
C TYR A 98 -10.28 -13.54 -7.96
N ARG A 99 -10.45 -13.02 -6.72
CA ARG A 99 -9.45 -12.18 -6.06
C ARG A 99 -8.12 -12.90 -5.93
N ARG A 100 -8.12 -14.11 -5.38
CA ARG A 100 -6.89 -14.89 -5.20
C ARG A 100 -6.22 -15.14 -6.55
N ALA A 101 -6.95 -15.62 -7.55
CA ALA A 101 -6.42 -15.89 -8.88
C ALA A 101 -5.82 -14.64 -9.54
N LEU A 102 -6.54 -13.51 -9.49
CA LEU A 102 -6.10 -12.26 -10.08
C LEU A 102 -4.84 -11.73 -9.37
N THR A 103 -4.87 -11.64 -8.04
CA THR A 103 -3.73 -11.15 -7.25
C THR A 103 -2.50 -12.04 -7.43
N SER A 104 -2.67 -13.37 -7.41
CA SER A 104 -1.56 -14.29 -7.68
C SER A 104 -1.03 -14.18 -9.10
N ALA A 105 -1.89 -14.02 -10.11
CA ALA A 105 -1.46 -13.83 -11.50
C ALA A 105 -0.69 -12.52 -11.69
N SER A 106 -1.18 -11.42 -11.10
CA SER A 106 -0.50 -10.12 -11.12
C SER A 106 0.85 -10.17 -10.43
N PHE A 107 0.93 -10.79 -9.25
CA PHE A 107 2.20 -11.02 -8.56
C PHE A 107 3.17 -11.85 -9.41
N CYS A 108 2.73 -13.01 -9.92
CA CYS A 108 3.59 -13.88 -10.72
C CYS A 108 4.13 -13.16 -11.97
N ALA A 109 3.29 -12.40 -12.67
CA ALA A 109 3.73 -11.62 -13.84
C ALA A 109 4.78 -10.56 -13.46
N HIS A 110 4.53 -9.82 -12.37
CA HIS A 110 5.46 -8.79 -11.87
C HIS A 110 6.78 -9.38 -11.38
N TYR A 111 6.71 -10.43 -10.56
CA TYR A 111 7.86 -11.16 -10.05
C TYR A 111 8.73 -11.73 -11.18
N LEU A 112 8.12 -12.40 -12.16
CA LEU A 112 8.85 -12.95 -13.31
C LEU A 112 9.52 -11.84 -14.13
N LEU A 113 8.85 -10.69 -14.31
CA LEU A 113 9.44 -9.55 -15.00
C LEU A 113 10.64 -8.96 -14.23
N CYS A 114 10.55 -8.85 -12.89
CA CYS A 114 11.64 -8.39 -12.04
C CYS A 114 12.84 -9.35 -12.07
N VAL A 115 12.61 -10.65 -11.91
CA VAL A 115 13.66 -11.67 -12.00
C VAL A 115 14.26 -11.71 -13.39
N TRP A 116 13.45 -11.62 -14.45
CA TRP A 116 13.95 -11.51 -15.82
C TRP A 116 14.86 -10.29 -15.99
N ALA A 117 14.47 -9.11 -15.50
CA ALA A 117 15.29 -7.91 -15.59
C ALA A 117 16.63 -8.09 -14.86
N ALA A 118 16.62 -8.68 -13.66
CA ALA A 118 17.83 -8.97 -12.89
C ALA A 118 18.73 -10.01 -13.57
N VAL A 119 18.17 -11.10 -14.08
CA VAL A 119 18.91 -12.15 -14.82
C VAL A 119 19.49 -11.59 -16.11
N TRP A 120 18.70 -10.83 -16.88
CA TRP A 120 19.15 -10.22 -18.11
C TRP A 120 20.30 -9.24 -17.86
N SER A 121 20.15 -8.34 -16.89
CA SER A 121 21.18 -7.38 -16.48
C SER A 121 22.45 -8.08 -15.95
N SER A 122 22.30 -9.16 -15.18
CA SER A 122 23.40 -10.01 -14.72
C SER A 122 24.13 -10.67 -15.90
N SER A 123 23.39 -11.28 -16.83
CA SER A 123 23.97 -12.00 -17.98
C SER A 123 24.71 -11.10 -18.98
N THR A 124 24.37 -9.82 -19.00
CA THR A 124 24.97 -8.82 -19.87
C THR A 124 26.07 -8.00 -19.17
N GLY A 125 26.37 -8.30 -17.90
CA GLY A 125 27.39 -7.60 -17.12
C GLY A 125 27.01 -6.16 -16.76
N ARG A 126 25.71 -5.86 -16.69
CA ARG A 126 25.16 -4.52 -16.47
C ARG A 126 24.62 -4.30 -15.06
N LEU A 127 24.47 -5.37 -14.29
CA LEU A 127 23.96 -5.28 -12.92
C LEU A 127 25.05 -4.72 -12.00
N SER A 128 24.90 -3.47 -11.58
CA SER A 128 25.88 -2.74 -10.77
C SER A 128 25.69 -2.98 -9.27
N LYS A 129 26.80 -3.10 -8.53
CA LYS A 129 26.78 -3.13 -7.06
C LYS A 129 26.44 -1.75 -6.45
N GLU A 130 26.59 -0.67 -7.20
CA GLU A 130 26.36 0.69 -6.70
C GLU A 130 24.92 1.15 -6.98
N HIS A 131 24.42 0.91 -8.20
CA HIS A 131 23.13 1.41 -8.66
C HIS A 131 22.06 0.32 -8.87
N GLY A 132 22.48 -0.94 -8.99
CA GLY A 132 21.59 -2.08 -9.22
C GLY A 132 21.30 -2.24 -10.71
N LEU A 133 20.03 -2.13 -11.08
CA LEU A 133 19.61 -2.13 -12.48
C LEU A 133 19.95 -0.80 -13.16
N ASP A 134 20.07 -0.83 -14.48
CA ASP A 134 20.09 0.39 -15.28
C ASP A 134 18.76 1.16 -15.11
N TRP A 135 18.82 2.50 -15.19
CA TRP A 135 17.64 3.36 -15.10
C TRP A 135 16.52 3.00 -16.08
N GLU A 136 16.86 2.49 -17.27
CA GLU A 136 15.90 1.99 -18.25
C GLU A 136 15.04 0.84 -17.72
N LEU A 137 15.66 -0.10 -17.01
CA LEU A 137 14.96 -1.27 -16.47
C LEU A 137 14.11 -0.87 -15.27
N TYR A 138 14.59 0.05 -14.42
CA TYR A 138 13.74 0.65 -13.38
C TYR A 138 12.52 1.33 -14.00
N TYR A 139 12.70 2.13 -15.05
CA TYR A 139 11.60 2.77 -15.76
C TYR A 139 10.66 1.75 -16.42
N LEU A 140 11.19 0.68 -17.02
CA LEU A 140 10.39 -0.39 -17.64
C LEU A 140 9.48 -1.08 -16.61
N LEU A 141 10.03 -1.47 -15.45
CA LEU A 141 9.28 -2.11 -14.37
C LEU A 141 8.22 -1.17 -13.80
N PHE A 142 8.56 0.10 -13.61
CA PHE A 142 7.64 1.14 -13.16
C PHE A 142 6.51 1.38 -14.18
N ALA A 143 6.85 1.58 -15.45
CA ALA A 143 5.89 1.80 -16.53
C ALA A 143 4.98 0.59 -16.73
N GLY A 144 5.50 -0.63 -16.61
CA GLY A 144 4.71 -1.86 -16.62
C GLY A 144 3.66 -1.88 -15.52
N SER A 145 4.02 -1.45 -14.31
CA SER A 145 3.10 -1.32 -13.18
C SER A 145 2.02 -0.24 -13.44
N CYS A 146 2.41 0.91 -14.00
CA CYS A 146 1.47 1.96 -14.41
C CYS A 146 0.49 1.49 -15.49
N VAL A 147 0.96 0.78 -16.52
CA VAL A 147 0.11 0.20 -17.57
C VAL A 147 -0.86 -0.81 -16.97
N TRP A 148 -0.38 -1.69 -16.09
CA TRP A 148 -1.25 -2.64 -15.40
C TRP A 148 -2.36 -1.93 -14.61
N MET A 149 -2.05 -0.86 -13.88
CA MET A 149 -3.06 -0.06 -13.19
C MET A 149 -4.11 0.55 -14.13
N LEU A 150 -3.70 1.06 -15.29
CA LEU A 150 -4.64 1.57 -16.30
C LEU A 150 -5.51 0.45 -16.87
N CYS A 151 -4.95 -0.74 -17.12
CA CYS A 151 -5.71 -1.92 -17.51
C CYS A 151 -6.74 -2.31 -16.45
N GLN A 152 -6.38 -2.25 -15.15
CA GLN A 152 -7.33 -2.47 -14.07
C GLN A 152 -8.44 -1.42 -14.07
N ALA A 153 -8.14 -0.13 -14.28
CA ALA A 153 -9.16 0.93 -14.35
C ALA A 153 -10.14 0.71 -15.50
N VAL A 154 -9.64 0.39 -16.70
CA VAL A 154 -10.46 0.07 -17.87
C VAL A 154 -11.33 -1.17 -17.59
N SER A 155 -10.74 -2.22 -17.01
CA SER A 155 -11.44 -3.47 -16.71
C SER A 155 -12.50 -3.30 -15.64
N ALA A 156 -12.17 -2.61 -14.54
CA ALA A 156 -13.11 -2.29 -13.46
C ALA A 156 -14.32 -1.51 -13.98
N ARG A 157 -14.07 -0.60 -14.94
CA ARG A 157 -15.10 0.19 -15.61
C ARG A 157 -15.93 -0.63 -16.59
N ALA A 158 -15.30 -1.49 -17.38
CA ALA A 158 -15.99 -2.38 -18.32
C ALA A 158 -16.89 -3.40 -17.60
N LEU A 159 -16.43 -3.93 -16.46
CA LEU A 159 -17.17 -4.89 -15.64
C LEU A 159 -18.29 -4.24 -14.83
N ASN A 160 -18.12 -2.97 -14.45
CA ASN A 160 -19.09 -2.24 -13.63
C ASN A 160 -19.37 -0.83 -14.20
N PRO A 161 -20.01 -0.73 -15.37
CA PRO A 161 -20.30 0.55 -16.03
C PRO A 161 -21.30 1.41 -15.26
N GLU A 162 -21.92 0.89 -14.20
CA GLU A 162 -22.87 1.64 -13.38
C GLU A 162 -22.24 2.17 -12.08
N ILE A 163 -21.02 1.75 -11.72
CA ILE A 163 -20.37 2.21 -10.49
C ILE A 163 -19.65 3.53 -10.71
N TYR A 164 -19.94 4.51 -9.86
CA TYR A 164 -19.16 5.75 -9.76
C TYR A 164 -17.98 5.54 -8.81
N TYR A 165 -16.78 5.94 -9.23
CA TYR A 165 -15.58 5.90 -8.39
C TYR A 165 -15.18 7.33 -8.02
N SER A 166 -14.79 7.54 -6.77
CA SER A 166 -14.26 8.84 -6.35
C SER A 166 -12.99 9.18 -7.15
N ALA A 167 -12.75 10.47 -7.39
CA ALA A 167 -11.51 10.92 -8.02
C ALA A 167 -10.26 10.51 -7.21
N SER A 168 -10.39 10.32 -5.89
CA SER A 168 -9.32 9.86 -5.02
C SER A 168 -9.10 8.35 -5.06
N ALA A 169 -10.05 7.54 -5.57
CA ALA A 169 -9.96 6.08 -5.54
C ALA A 169 -8.73 5.58 -6.28
N PHE A 170 -8.53 6.07 -7.52
CA PHE A 170 -7.39 5.68 -8.34
C PHE A 170 -6.08 6.16 -7.73
N PHE A 171 -6.02 7.40 -7.24
CA PHE A 171 -4.84 7.93 -6.56
C PHE A 171 -4.46 7.11 -5.32
N LYS A 172 -5.42 6.68 -4.50
CA LYS A 172 -5.12 5.81 -3.34
C LYS A 172 -4.56 4.46 -3.78
N ALA A 173 -5.09 3.90 -4.87
CA ALA A 173 -4.54 2.67 -5.44
C ALA A 173 -3.09 2.87 -5.92
N THR A 174 -2.72 4.03 -6.47
CA THR A 174 -1.34 4.29 -6.91
C THR A 174 -0.38 4.32 -5.73
N LEU A 175 -0.79 4.89 -4.59
CA LEU A 175 0.01 4.90 -3.36
C LEU A 175 0.39 3.50 -2.88
N SER A 176 -0.48 2.50 -3.09
CA SER A 176 -0.24 1.13 -2.64
C SER A 176 0.42 0.24 -3.71
N THR A 177 0.51 0.70 -4.96
CA THR A 177 0.99 -0.11 -6.09
C THR A 177 2.36 0.32 -6.60
N VAL A 178 2.62 1.63 -6.73
CA VAL A 178 3.81 2.15 -7.44
C VAL A 178 4.66 3.13 -6.63
N VAL A 179 4.20 3.56 -5.45
CA VAL A 179 4.97 4.52 -4.64
C VAL A 179 6.07 3.79 -3.87
N PRO A 180 7.35 4.22 -4.02
CA PRO A 180 8.46 3.63 -3.29
C PRO A 180 8.22 3.61 -1.77
N PHE A 181 8.75 2.59 -1.11
CA PHE A 181 8.66 2.36 0.35
C PHE A 181 7.26 2.04 0.90
N LEU A 182 6.19 2.37 0.19
CA LEU A 182 4.80 2.12 0.60
C LEU A 182 4.19 0.90 -0.09
N ALA A 183 4.61 0.64 -1.33
CA ALA A 183 4.02 -0.38 -2.18
C ALA A 183 4.84 -1.67 -2.20
N ASP A 184 4.20 -2.79 -1.87
CA ASP A 184 4.82 -4.13 -1.90
C ASP A 184 5.43 -4.50 -3.26
N PRO A 185 4.82 -4.16 -4.43
CA PRO A 185 5.44 -4.42 -5.73
C PRO A 185 6.80 -3.74 -5.92
N VAL A 186 7.12 -2.68 -5.17
CA VAL A 186 8.42 -1.98 -5.28
C VAL A 186 9.54 -2.73 -4.54
N ASP A 187 9.20 -3.57 -3.56
CA ASP A 187 10.17 -4.43 -2.87
C ASP A 187 10.62 -5.61 -3.75
N THR A 188 9.78 -6.08 -4.67
CA THR A 188 10.13 -7.22 -5.55
C THR A 188 11.35 -6.96 -6.46
N PRO A 189 11.49 -5.80 -7.15
CA PRO A 189 12.72 -5.46 -7.88
C PRO A 189 13.97 -5.47 -7.01
N LYS A 190 13.87 -4.96 -5.76
CA LYS A 190 14.97 -4.89 -4.80
C LYS A 190 15.55 -6.28 -4.52
N ASP A 191 14.67 -7.24 -4.27
CA ASP A 191 15.05 -8.62 -3.97
C ASP A 191 15.54 -9.38 -5.20
N ALA A 192 14.91 -9.12 -6.35
CA ALA A 192 15.34 -9.68 -7.62
C ALA A 192 16.79 -9.24 -7.95
N MET A 193 17.10 -7.96 -7.75
CA MET A 193 18.45 -7.40 -7.94
C MET A 193 19.47 -8.03 -6.98
N PHE A 194 19.12 -8.19 -5.70
CA PHE A 194 20.02 -8.82 -4.74
C PHE A 194 20.38 -10.25 -5.17
N GLY A 195 19.39 -11.05 -5.59
CA GLY A 195 19.65 -12.39 -6.13
C GLY A 195 20.52 -12.36 -7.39
N GLY A 196 20.31 -11.38 -8.28
CA GLY A 196 21.15 -11.18 -9.46
C GLY A 196 22.60 -10.86 -9.12
N LEU A 197 22.83 -9.98 -8.15
CA LEU A 197 24.17 -9.61 -7.68
C LEU A 197 24.89 -10.82 -7.06
N CYS A 198 24.17 -11.65 -6.32
CA CYS A 198 24.69 -12.89 -5.78
C CYS A 198 25.10 -13.88 -6.89
N VAL A 199 24.32 -13.99 -7.97
CA VAL A 199 24.66 -14.83 -9.14
C VAL A 199 25.87 -14.30 -9.91
N CYS A 200 26.07 -12.99 -9.95
CA CYS A 200 27.26 -12.35 -10.54
C CYS A 200 28.56 -12.58 -9.73
N SER A 201 28.46 -12.99 -8.47
CA SER A 201 29.63 -13.19 -7.60
C SER A 201 30.61 -14.24 -8.16
N SER A 202 31.88 -14.14 -7.82
CA SER A 202 32.86 -15.20 -8.09
C SER A 202 32.67 -16.44 -7.20
N HIS A 203 32.00 -16.29 -6.05
CA HIS A 203 31.83 -17.33 -5.05
C HIS A 203 30.62 -18.23 -5.37
N THR A 204 30.85 -19.53 -5.58
CA THR A 204 29.78 -20.52 -5.81
C THR A 204 28.71 -20.52 -4.72
N PHE A 205 29.12 -20.32 -3.46
CA PHE A 205 28.20 -20.19 -2.33
C PHE A 205 27.20 -19.05 -2.53
N LEU A 206 27.66 -17.86 -2.93
CA LEU A 206 26.79 -16.72 -3.18
C LEU A 206 25.88 -16.94 -4.39
N LYS A 207 26.35 -17.62 -5.45
CA LYS A 207 25.48 -17.97 -6.58
C LYS A 207 24.29 -18.83 -6.16
N VAL A 208 24.54 -19.84 -5.33
CA VAL A 208 23.49 -20.68 -4.75
C VAL A 208 22.56 -19.85 -3.86
N LEU A 209 23.13 -18.97 -3.04
CA LEU A 209 22.36 -18.07 -2.17
C LEU A 209 21.42 -17.15 -2.98
N GLY A 210 21.88 -16.63 -4.11
CA GLY A 210 21.07 -15.79 -5.00
C GLY A 210 19.85 -16.53 -5.55
N VAL A 211 20.04 -17.78 -6.00
CA VAL A 211 18.94 -18.64 -6.47
C VAL A 211 17.98 -18.97 -5.32
N ILE A 212 18.52 -19.32 -4.14
CA ILE A 212 17.70 -19.56 -2.94
C ILE A 212 16.87 -18.32 -2.60
N SER A 213 17.44 -17.12 -2.70
CA SER A 213 16.75 -15.86 -2.43
C SER A 213 15.54 -15.65 -3.34
N TRP A 214 15.69 -15.91 -4.65
CA TRP A 214 14.56 -15.85 -5.59
C TRP A 214 13.48 -16.89 -5.26
N VAL A 215 13.88 -18.14 -5.03
CA VAL A 215 12.94 -19.21 -4.67
C VAL A 215 12.21 -18.88 -3.37
N TRP A 216 12.91 -18.35 -2.37
CA TRP A 216 12.34 -17.94 -1.09
C TRP A 216 11.26 -16.88 -1.28
N LEU A 217 11.53 -15.83 -2.06
CA LEU A 217 10.56 -14.77 -2.32
C LEU A 217 9.27 -15.32 -2.95
N ALA A 218 9.40 -16.21 -3.93
CA ALA A 218 8.26 -16.88 -4.56
C ALA A 218 7.48 -17.76 -3.58
N VAL A 219 8.18 -18.58 -2.77
CA VAL A 219 7.56 -19.48 -1.79
C VAL A 219 6.81 -18.70 -0.71
N VAL A 220 7.41 -17.63 -0.18
CA VAL A 220 6.77 -16.78 0.84
C VAL A 220 5.47 -16.20 0.27
N HIS A 221 5.50 -15.58 -0.90
CA HIS A 221 4.30 -14.99 -1.49
C HIS A 221 3.20 -16.01 -1.81
N VAL A 222 3.57 -17.20 -2.32
CA VAL A 222 2.61 -18.31 -2.51
C VAL A 222 1.99 -18.74 -1.17
N GLY A 223 2.79 -18.82 -0.11
CA GLY A 223 2.32 -19.07 1.26
C GLY A 223 1.38 -17.98 1.76
N LEU A 224 1.70 -16.70 1.53
CA LEU A 224 0.88 -15.57 1.94
C LEU A 224 -0.49 -15.55 1.23
N PHE A 225 -0.59 -16.05 -0.01
CA PHE A 225 -1.88 -16.20 -0.70
C PHE A 225 -2.82 -17.23 -0.06
N ALA A 226 -2.31 -18.12 0.80
CA ALA A 226 -3.13 -19.07 1.54
C ALA A 226 -3.86 -18.43 2.75
N PHE A 227 -3.40 -17.27 3.22
CA PHE A 227 -4.00 -16.56 4.36
C PHE A 227 -4.89 -15.43 3.86
N ASP A 228 -6.20 -15.49 4.16
CA ASP A 228 -7.19 -14.52 3.63
C ASP A 228 -6.92 -13.07 4.09
N GLU A 229 -6.41 -12.89 5.31
CA GLU A 229 -6.04 -11.58 5.86
C GLU A 229 -4.93 -10.93 5.03
N VAL A 230 -3.87 -11.68 4.74
CA VAL A 230 -2.71 -11.20 3.97
C VAL A 230 -3.05 -11.08 2.49
N LEU A 231 -3.88 -11.98 1.96
CA LEU A 231 -4.36 -11.91 0.58
C LEU A 231 -5.05 -10.57 0.31
N LEU A 232 -5.81 -10.04 1.26
CA LEU A 232 -6.45 -8.74 1.11
C LEU A 232 -5.40 -7.62 1.01
N GLU A 233 -4.38 -7.63 1.86
CA GLU A 233 -3.27 -6.66 1.81
C GLU A 233 -2.52 -6.74 0.48
N LEU A 234 -2.11 -7.95 0.05
CA LEU A 234 -1.44 -8.18 -1.23
C LEU A 234 -2.32 -7.78 -2.42
N SER A 235 -3.64 -8.01 -2.32
CA SER A 235 -4.57 -7.63 -3.38
C SER A 235 -4.66 -6.12 -3.58
N VAL A 236 -4.49 -5.33 -2.50
CA VAL A 236 -4.40 -3.87 -2.59
C VAL A 236 -3.10 -3.43 -3.27
N GLY A 237 -1.99 -4.16 -3.08
CA GLY A 237 -0.72 -3.88 -3.74
C GLY A 237 -0.70 -4.24 -5.23
N TYR A 238 -1.17 -5.44 -5.60
CA TYR A 238 -1.07 -5.94 -6.98
C TYR A 238 -2.30 -5.67 -7.85
N ALA A 239 -3.45 -5.38 -7.23
CA ALA A 239 -4.73 -5.19 -7.91
C ALA A 239 -5.56 -4.06 -7.26
N GLY A 240 -4.87 -3.03 -6.73
CA GLY A 240 -5.48 -1.98 -5.90
C GLY A 240 -6.64 -1.22 -6.54
N VAL A 241 -6.67 -1.08 -7.86
CA VAL A 241 -7.78 -0.37 -8.54
C VAL A 241 -9.07 -1.18 -8.47
N PHE A 242 -9.01 -2.50 -8.67
CA PHE A 242 -10.18 -3.38 -8.52
C PHE A 242 -10.75 -3.38 -7.10
N TYR A 243 -9.90 -3.15 -6.10
CA TYR A 243 -10.29 -3.09 -4.68
C TYR A 243 -10.45 -1.66 -4.15
N SER A 244 -10.44 -0.66 -5.03
CA SER A 244 -10.73 0.71 -4.63
C SER A 244 -12.23 0.84 -4.34
N THR A 245 -12.62 0.64 -3.08
CA THR A 245 -14.03 0.58 -2.65
C THR A 245 -14.70 1.95 -2.53
N GLU A 246 -14.19 3.00 -3.18
CA GLU A 246 -14.77 4.33 -3.07
C GLU A 246 -15.84 4.57 -4.12
N THR A 247 -17.04 4.07 -3.85
CA THR A 247 -18.26 4.63 -4.41
C THR A 247 -18.52 6.00 -3.79
N GLN A 248 -18.16 7.07 -4.51
CA GLN A 248 -18.74 8.40 -4.23
C GLN A 248 -20.21 8.31 -4.65
N GLY A 249 -21.11 8.29 -3.67
CA GLY A 249 -22.49 7.94 -4.01
C GLY A 249 -23.51 8.10 -2.91
N TYR A 250 -23.33 9.06 -2.00
CA TYR A 250 -24.48 9.85 -1.57
C TYR A 250 -24.08 11.32 -1.67
N PRO A 251 -24.87 12.16 -2.37
CA PRO A 251 -24.67 13.60 -2.31
C PRO A 251 -24.72 14.02 -0.84
N SER A 252 -23.61 14.54 -0.34
CA SER A 252 -23.43 15.03 1.02
C SER A 252 -24.39 16.18 1.37
N ASP A 253 -25.02 16.80 0.37
CA ASP A 253 -25.85 17.99 0.52
C ASP A 253 -27.17 17.78 1.28
N THR A 254 -27.62 16.54 1.49
CA THR A 254 -28.78 16.26 2.38
C THR A 254 -28.43 15.45 3.62
N SER A 255 -27.27 14.78 3.65
CA SER A 255 -26.87 13.93 4.79
C SER A 255 -26.29 14.70 5.98
N HIS A 256 -25.77 15.91 5.77
CA HIS A 256 -25.38 16.79 6.88
C HIS A 256 -26.57 17.18 7.77
N ASN A 257 -27.78 17.28 7.18
CA ASN A 257 -29.00 17.57 7.94
C ASN A 257 -29.72 16.30 8.43
N TRP A 258 -29.64 15.18 7.70
CA TRP A 258 -30.38 13.98 8.09
C TRP A 258 -29.69 13.14 9.19
N CYS A 259 -28.36 13.23 9.33
CA CYS A 259 -27.66 12.66 10.48
C CYS A 259 -27.78 13.50 11.76
N ASN A 260 -28.36 14.71 11.69
CA ASN A 260 -28.55 15.59 12.85
C ASN A 260 -29.89 15.41 13.55
N SER A 261 -30.90 14.81 12.92
CA SER A 261 -32.27 14.91 13.45
C SER A 261 -32.72 13.76 14.36
N ASN A 262 -31.97 12.66 14.52
CA ASN A 262 -32.44 11.54 15.37
C ASN A 262 -31.34 10.58 15.90
N ARG A 263 -30.16 11.06 16.34
CA ARG A 263 -29.11 10.19 16.90
C ARG A 263 -28.87 10.40 18.39
N SER A 264 -28.78 9.27 19.08
CA SER A 264 -28.44 9.09 20.49
C SER A 264 -27.16 9.80 20.90
N SER A 265 -27.15 10.25 22.17
CA SER A 265 -26.16 11.11 22.84
C SER A 265 -24.69 10.63 22.85
N CYS A 266 -24.39 9.41 22.39
CA CYS A 266 -23.03 8.88 22.31
C CYS A 266 -22.28 9.34 21.06
N LEU A 267 -22.94 9.33 19.89
CA LEU A 267 -22.31 9.79 18.64
C LEU A 267 -22.16 11.31 18.58
N SER A 268 -23.00 12.06 19.30
CA SER A 268 -22.84 13.51 19.46
C SER A 268 -21.60 13.85 20.29
N ARG A 269 -21.32 13.11 21.37
CA ARG A 269 -20.11 13.31 22.19
C ARG A 269 -18.83 12.94 21.45
N ALA A 270 -18.80 11.82 20.71
CA ALA A 270 -17.66 11.48 19.85
C ALA A 270 -17.41 12.54 18.77
N ARG A 271 -18.48 13.07 18.15
CA ARG A 271 -18.39 14.18 17.21
C ARG A 271 -17.95 15.48 17.84
N GLU A 272 -18.41 15.80 19.05
CA GLU A 272 -18.03 17.01 19.77
C GLU A 272 -16.58 16.96 20.21
N TRP A 273 -16.09 15.79 20.63
CA TRP A 273 -14.66 15.55 20.85
C TRP A 273 -13.86 15.68 19.55
N LEU A 274 -14.29 15.03 18.46
CA LEU A 274 -13.66 15.17 17.14
C LEU A 274 -13.73 16.61 16.62
N ALA A 275 -14.78 17.36 16.92
CA ALA A 275 -14.94 18.78 16.57
C ALA A 275 -14.03 19.67 17.42
N ASN A 276 -13.83 19.36 18.70
CA ASN A 276 -12.87 20.06 19.55
C ASN A 276 -11.42 19.76 19.16
N VAL A 277 -11.13 18.52 18.75
CA VAL A 277 -9.86 18.18 18.09
C VAL A 277 -9.78 18.90 16.73
N ALA A 278 -10.88 18.95 15.96
CA ALA A 278 -10.96 19.58 14.64
C ALA A 278 -10.90 21.11 14.65
N ASN A 279 -11.17 21.78 15.78
CA ASN A 279 -11.03 23.23 15.90
C ASN A 279 -9.56 23.67 16.01
N HIS A 280 -8.61 22.73 16.09
CA HIS A 280 -7.21 23.04 15.84
C HIS A 280 -6.95 23.18 14.33
N PRO A 281 -6.28 24.24 13.84
CA PRO A 281 -5.96 24.43 12.42
C PRO A 281 -5.13 23.28 11.79
N ALA A 282 -4.60 22.36 12.62
CA ALA A 282 -3.95 21.12 12.19
C ALA A 282 -4.89 20.07 11.56
N THR A 283 -6.21 20.18 11.71
CA THR A 283 -7.17 19.12 11.33
C THR A 283 -7.80 19.27 9.95
N TRP A 284 -7.81 20.48 9.38
CA TRP A 284 -8.20 20.64 7.98
C TRP A 284 -7.16 20.00 7.04
N CYS A 285 -5.88 20.03 7.43
CA CYS A 285 -4.84 19.21 6.81
C CYS A 285 -5.05 17.71 7.06
N SER A 286 -5.63 17.31 8.21
CA SER A 286 -5.77 15.90 8.57
C SER A 286 -6.81 15.15 7.72
N GLN A 287 -7.91 15.78 7.29
CA GLN A 287 -8.91 15.10 6.44
C GLN A 287 -8.36 14.73 5.05
N LYS A 288 -7.64 15.64 4.40
CA LYS A 288 -7.00 15.35 3.10
C LYS A 288 -5.80 14.40 3.22
N ALA A 289 -5.11 14.44 4.36
CA ALA A 289 -4.00 13.54 4.65
C ALA A 289 -4.44 12.16 5.17
N MET A 290 -5.69 11.99 5.61
CA MET A 290 -6.18 10.76 6.20
C MET A 290 -5.95 9.51 5.35
N PRO A 291 -6.13 9.54 4.00
CA PRO A 291 -5.80 8.38 3.17
C PRO A 291 -4.35 7.96 3.27
N LEU A 292 -3.41 8.92 3.29
CA LEU A 292 -2.00 8.65 3.49
C LEU A 292 -1.74 8.09 4.90
N MET A 293 -2.38 8.68 5.92
CA MET A 293 -2.26 8.19 7.30
C MET A 293 -2.76 6.75 7.45
N VAL A 294 -3.84 6.37 6.75
CA VAL A 294 -4.34 5.00 6.71
C VAL A 294 -3.33 4.07 6.04
N VAL A 295 -2.73 4.47 4.93
CA VAL A 295 -1.67 3.69 4.25
C VAL A 295 -0.46 3.51 5.18
N LEU A 296 0.00 4.59 5.83
CA LEU A 296 1.09 4.53 6.81
C LEU A 296 0.74 3.66 8.01
N TYR A 297 -0.49 3.75 8.51
CA TYR A 297 -0.98 2.92 9.60
C TYR A 297 -0.97 1.44 9.24
N LYS A 298 -1.36 1.08 8.00
CA LYS A 298 -1.28 -0.30 7.50
C LYS A 298 0.15 -0.85 7.53
N GLN A 299 1.16 0.01 7.37
CA GLN A 299 2.57 -0.40 7.52
C GLN A 299 2.97 -0.74 8.97
N THR A 300 2.11 -0.46 9.95
CA THR A 300 2.38 -0.67 11.39
C THR A 300 1.58 -1.80 12.04
N THR A 301 0.71 -2.48 11.27
CA THR A 301 -0.14 -3.57 11.79
C THR A 301 0.71 -4.77 12.21
N THR A 302 0.19 -5.58 13.14
CA THR A 302 0.87 -6.84 13.54
C THR A 302 1.06 -7.78 12.36
N ALA A 303 0.07 -7.87 11.48
CA ALA A 303 0.17 -8.64 10.24
C ALA A 303 1.35 -8.17 9.38
N LYS A 304 1.47 -6.87 9.11
CA LYS A 304 2.57 -6.33 8.31
C LYS A 304 3.93 -6.51 8.99
N LYS A 305 4.02 -6.35 10.31
CA LYS A 305 5.25 -6.65 11.08
C LYS A 305 5.67 -8.11 10.91
N ARG A 306 4.73 -9.05 10.99
CA ARG A 306 5.00 -10.47 10.74
C ARG A 306 5.48 -10.68 9.31
N THR A 307 4.80 -10.10 8.31
CA THR A 307 5.21 -10.19 6.90
C THR A 307 6.64 -9.67 6.70
N ILE A 308 6.96 -8.47 7.22
CA ILE A 308 8.32 -7.89 7.18
C ILE A 308 9.34 -8.86 7.80
N VAL A 309 9.05 -9.43 8.98
CA VAL A 309 9.99 -10.35 9.63
C VAL A 309 10.18 -11.64 8.81
N TRP A 310 9.11 -12.21 8.25
CA TRP A 310 9.18 -13.45 7.47
C TRP A 310 9.88 -13.26 6.12
N GLU A 311 9.63 -12.14 5.45
CA GLU A 311 10.17 -11.83 4.13
C GLU A 311 11.60 -11.29 4.23
N ASP A 312 11.79 -10.22 5.00
CA ASP A 312 13.05 -9.48 5.02
C ASP A 312 14.11 -10.14 5.91
N THR A 313 13.78 -10.86 6.99
CA THR A 313 14.82 -11.43 7.88
C THR A 313 15.75 -12.40 7.13
N PRO A 314 15.25 -13.39 6.37
CA PRO A 314 16.12 -14.27 5.60
C PRO A 314 16.95 -13.50 4.58
N GLN A 315 16.37 -12.50 3.91
CA GLN A 315 17.09 -11.65 2.94
C GLN A 315 18.19 -10.82 3.59
N THR A 316 17.93 -10.23 4.76
CA THR A 316 18.95 -9.52 5.54
C THR A 316 20.08 -10.45 5.95
N LEU A 317 19.78 -11.67 6.40
CA LEU A 317 20.81 -12.67 6.71
C LEU A 317 21.65 -13.05 5.49
N MET A 318 21.00 -13.22 4.32
CA MET A 318 21.68 -13.47 3.06
C MET A 318 22.55 -12.28 2.63
N ALA A 319 22.08 -11.06 2.80
CA ALA A 319 22.83 -9.84 2.49
C ALA A 319 24.05 -9.66 3.41
N VAL A 320 23.94 -10.04 4.69
CA VAL A 320 25.07 -10.08 5.62
C VAL A 320 26.10 -11.12 5.17
N ALA A 321 25.66 -12.31 4.75
CA ALA A 321 26.56 -13.33 4.20
C ALA A 321 27.27 -12.85 2.92
N TYR A 322 26.53 -12.19 2.02
CA TYR A 322 27.07 -11.55 0.82
C TYR A 322 28.17 -10.53 1.17
N PHE A 323 27.91 -9.67 2.16
CA PHE A 323 28.89 -8.69 2.64
C PHE A 323 30.20 -9.34 3.12
N PHE A 324 30.11 -10.40 3.93
CA PHE A 324 31.30 -11.08 4.44
C PHE A 324 32.10 -11.80 3.33
N CYS A 325 31.42 -12.35 2.32
CA CYS A 325 32.08 -13.06 1.24
C CYS A 325 32.73 -12.13 0.20
N GLU A 326 32.05 -11.04 -0.20
CA GLU A 326 32.57 -10.10 -1.20
C GLU A 326 33.63 -9.13 -0.67
N GLY A 327 33.84 -9.08 0.66
CA GLY A 327 34.89 -8.26 1.27
C GLY A 327 34.61 -6.75 1.25
N GLY A 328 33.35 -6.34 1.11
CA GLY A 328 32.99 -4.92 1.04
C GLY A 328 31.48 -4.66 1.03
N LEU A 329 31.09 -3.50 1.56
CA LEU A 329 29.69 -3.09 1.68
C LEU A 329 29.25 -2.41 0.37
N SER A 330 28.58 -3.16 -0.51
CA SER A 330 27.81 -2.52 -1.58
C SER A 330 26.77 -1.61 -0.91
N GLN A 331 26.84 -0.31 -1.19
CA GLN A 331 25.94 0.69 -0.60
C GLN A 331 24.48 0.34 -0.89
N LEU A 332 24.19 -0.08 -2.12
CA LEU A 332 22.86 -0.53 -2.53
C LEU A 332 22.40 -1.73 -1.70
N VAL A 333 23.19 -2.81 -1.65
CA VAL A 333 22.80 -4.03 -0.93
C VAL A 333 22.56 -3.73 0.54
N PHE A 334 23.40 -2.91 1.16
CA PHE A 334 23.23 -2.49 2.56
C PHE A 334 21.98 -1.64 2.76
N LEU A 335 21.79 -0.60 1.95
CA LEU A 335 20.64 0.30 2.08
C LEU A 335 19.33 -0.47 1.89
N CYS A 336 19.25 -1.27 0.84
CA CYS A 336 18.05 -1.96 0.43
C CYS A 336 17.73 -3.20 1.27
N ASN A 337 18.72 -4.04 1.60
CA ASN A 337 18.45 -5.34 2.25
C ASN A 337 18.72 -5.33 3.76
N ILE A 338 19.29 -4.25 4.30
CA ILE A 338 19.57 -4.13 5.74
C ILE A 338 18.90 -2.87 6.31
N MET A 339 19.30 -1.68 5.88
CA MET A 339 18.78 -0.44 6.47
C MET A 339 17.28 -0.26 6.27
N LEU A 340 16.76 -0.53 5.07
CA LEU A 340 15.36 -0.32 4.73
C LEU A 340 14.44 -1.29 5.50
N PRO A 341 14.69 -2.62 5.56
CA PRO A 341 13.91 -3.52 6.43
C PRO A 341 13.96 -3.14 7.91
N VAL A 342 15.14 -2.81 8.44
CA VAL A 342 15.30 -2.36 9.82
C VAL A 342 14.51 -1.07 10.05
N GLY A 343 14.58 -0.12 9.12
CA GLY A 343 13.84 1.13 9.15
C GLY A 343 12.32 0.92 9.11
N LYS A 344 11.82 0.03 8.24
CA LYS A 344 10.39 -0.35 8.18
C LYS A 344 9.93 -0.95 9.49
N LEU A 345 10.71 -1.88 10.06
CA LEU A 345 10.37 -2.53 11.32
C LEU A 345 10.37 -1.51 12.48
N LEU A 346 11.40 -0.67 12.58
CA LEU A 346 11.47 0.41 13.57
C LEU A 346 10.30 1.38 13.44
N PHE A 347 9.98 1.81 12.21
CA PHE A 347 8.82 2.65 11.95
C PHE A 347 7.52 1.98 12.42
N ALA A 348 7.32 0.69 12.08
CA ALA A 348 6.13 -0.06 12.46
C ALA A 348 5.96 -0.17 13.99
N TYR A 349 7.06 -0.30 14.74
CA TYR A 349 7.02 -0.34 16.21
C TYR A 349 6.84 1.05 16.83
N LEU A 350 7.60 2.05 16.37
CA LEU A 350 7.60 3.39 16.98
C LEU A 350 6.32 4.19 16.65
N MET A 351 5.82 4.07 15.42
CA MET A 351 4.70 4.89 14.93
C MET A 351 3.34 4.22 15.08
N GLY A 352 3.27 2.92 15.34
CA GLY A 352 2.01 2.17 15.36
C GLY A 352 0.99 2.71 16.35
N GLY A 353 1.39 3.03 17.58
CA GLY A 353 0.49 3.61 18.59
C GLY A 353 0.01 5.02 18.22
N CYS A 354 0.91 5.87 17.71
CA CYS A 354 0.58 7.23 17.29
C CYS A 354 -0.38 7.25 16.10
N LEU A 355 -0.11 6.44 15.08
CA LEU A 355 -0.95 6.33 13.90
C LEU A 355 -2.30 5.68 14.21
N ALA A 356 -2.35 4.67 15.09
CA ALA A 356 -3.60 4.05 15.52
C ALA A 356 -4.54 5.08 16.17
N LYS A 357 -4.03 5.92 17.08
CA LYS A 357 -4.83 6.98 17.73
C LYS A 357 -5.46 7.94 16.73
N LEU A 358 -4.78 8.23 15.63
CA LEU A 358 -5.26 9.13 14.58
C LEU A 358 -6.25 8.45 13.62
N VAL A 359 -5.97 7.19 13.24
CA VAL A 359 -6.67 6.51 12.15
C VAL A 359 -7.87 5.68 12.63
N VAL A 360 -7.83 5.10 13.83
CA VAL A 360 -8.90 4.23 14.33
C VAL A 360 -10.26 4.93 14.43
N PRO A 361 -10.38 6.16 14.95
CA PRO A 361 -11.67 6.85 14.99
C PRO A 361 -12.27 7.01 13.58
N TRP A 362 -11.44 7.37 12.61
CA TRP A 362 -11.86 7.51 11.22
C TRP A 362 -12.28 6.17 10.61
N LEU A 363 -11.52 5.09 10.86
CA LEU A 363 -11.88 3.75 10.41
C LEU A 363 -13.20 3.29 11.04
N ALA A 364 -13.46 3.57 12.31
CA ALA A 364 -14.72 3.24 12.97
C ALA A 364 -15.91 3.96 12.32
N GLU A 365 -15.77 5.25 12.00
CA GLU A 365 -16.80 6.00 11.27
C GLU A 365 -17.04 5.43 9.87
N GLU A 366 -15.98 5.12 9.13
CA GLU A 366 -16.05 4.51 7.80
C GLU A 366 -16.67 3.11 7.84
N PHE A 367 -16.42 2.33 8.89
CA PHE A 367 -17.04 1.03 9.11
C PHE A 367 -18.55 1.15 9.27
N VAL A 368 -19.00 2.03 10.18
CA VAL A 368 -20.43 2.29 10.42
C VAL A 368 -21.10 2.80 9.15
N CYS A 369 -20.43 3.70 8.41
CA CYS A 369 -20.91 4.22 7.14
C CYS A 369 -21.05 3.11 6.09
N ALA A 370 -20.00 2.29 5.90
CA ALA A 370 -20.02 1.18 4.97
C ALA A 370 -21.14 0.17 5.31
N ARG A 371 -21.33 -0.15 6.59
CA ARG A 371 -22.41 -1.03 7.06
C ARG A 371 -23.79 -0.45 6.78
N LYS A 372 -24.02 0.83 7.09
CA LYS A 372 -25.30 1.52 6.87
C LYS A 372 -25.73 1.49 5.41
N HIS A 373 -24.78 1.58 4.49
CA HIS A 373 -25.02 1.56 3.04
C HIS A 373 -24.84 0.17 2.41
N ALA A 374 -24.87 -0.90 3.21
CA ALA A 374 -24.79 -2.28 2.70
C ALA A 374 -23.50 -2.60 1.90
N HIS A 375 -22.40 -1.88 2.14
CA HIS A 375 -21.08 -2.14 1.56
C HIS A 375 -20.29 -3.15 2.40
N PHE A 376 -20.75 -4.40 2.44
CA PHE A 376 -20.18 -5.44 3.32
C PHE A 376 -18.71 -5.73 3.04
N ASP A 377 -18.25 -5.70 1.78
CA ASP A 377 -16.84 -5.95 1.45
C ASP A 377 -15.91 -4.88 2.06
N LYS A 378 -16.32 -3.60 1.97
CA LYS A 378 -15.57 -2.48 2.57
C LYS A 378 -15.63 -2.57 4.10
N ALA A 379 -16.79 -2.88 4.65
CA ALA A 379 -16.95 -3.06 6.09
C ALA A 379 -16.08 -4.19 6.63
N GLU A 380 -15.99 -5.33 5.95
CA GLU A 380 -15.15 -6.46 6.36
C GLU A 380 -13.66 -6.11 6.27
N MET A 381 -13.22 -5.39 5.23
CA MET A 381 -11.85 -4.89 5.14
C MET A 381 -11.51 -3.96 6.30
N ILE A 382 -12.40 -3.01 6.63
CA ILE A 382 -12.18 -2.08 7.73
C ILE A 382 -12.20 -2.82 9.06
N LYS A 383 -13.13 -3.77 9.24
CA LYS A 383 -13.20 -4.63 10.41
C LYS A 383 -11.90 -5.39 10.62
N ASN A 384 -11.33 -6.02 9.59
CA ASN A 384 -10.06 -6.73 9.69
C ASN A 384 -8.91 -5.77 10.04
N THR A 385 -8.92 -4.55 9.48
CA THR A 385 -7.94 -3.51 9.82
C THR A 385 -8.07 -3.08 11.29
N LEU A 386 -9.30 -2.98 11.81
CA LEU A 386 -9.59 -2.67 13.21
C LEU A 386 -9.31 -3.85 14.15
N ALA A 387 -9.54 -5.09 13.73
CA ALA A 387 -9.21 -6.28 14.55
C ALA A 387 -7.69 -6.37 14.76
N ASN A 388 -6.93 -6.11 13.70
CA ASN A 388 -5.46 -6.02 13.78
C ASN A 388 -5.00 -4.80 14.59
N SER A 389 -5.84 -3.77 14.73
CA SER A 389 -5.59 -2.63 15.62
C SER A 389 -5.87 -2.95 17.08
N LEU A 390 -6.92 -3.74 17.35
CA LEU A 390 -7.41 -4.07 18.68
C LEU A 390 -6.38 -4.82 19.52
N GLU A 391 -5.58 -5.71 18.92
CA GLU A 391 -4.45 -6.34 19.62
C GLU A 391 -3.39 -5.31 20.07
N THR A 392 -3.24 -4.22 19.30
CA THR A 392 -2.40 -3.06 19.66
C THR A 392 -3.13 -2.12 20.63
N GLN A 393 -4.47 -2.06 20.56
CA GLN A 393 -5.29 -1.26 21.45
C GLN A 393 -5.54 -1.92 22.79
N GLU A 394 -5.52 -3.24 22.98
CA GLU A 394 -5.54 -3.84 24.32
C GLU A 394 -4.29 -3.42 25.10
N LEU A 395 -3.14 -3.36 24.42
CA LEU A 395 -1.91 -2.82 24.98
C LEU A 395 -2.03 -1.32 25.28
N ALA A 396 -2.72 -0.57 24.40
CA ALA A 396 -2.97 0.86 24.59
C ALA A 396 -4.07 1.15 25.62
N LEU A 397 -5.09 0.29 25.78
CA LEU A 397 -6.19 0.35 26.73
C LEU A 397 -5.67 0.04 28.13
N ARG A 398 -4.69 -0.88 28.25
CA ARG A 398 -3.89 -1.06 29.47
C ARG A 398 -3.01 0.14 29.81
N GLN A 399 -2.72 1.03 28.85
CA GLN A 399 -1.93 2.27 29.04
C GLN A 399 -2.79 3.55 29.07
N LEU A 400 -4.08 3.46 28.70
CA LEU A 400 -5.03 4.57 28.65
C LEU A 400 -5.96 4.46 29.86
N ASP A 401 -5.40 4.78 31.02
CA ASP A 401 -6.13 4.73 32.29
C ASP A 401 -7.14 5.89 32.44
N ASP A 402 -7.20 6.86 31.49
CA ASP A 402 -7.92 8.13 31.72
C ASP A 402 -8.97 8.56 30.65
N ASP A 403 -9.21 7.85 29.53
CA ASP A 403 -10.19 8.30 28.52
C ASP A 403 -11.36 7.31 28.32
N SER A 404 -12.48 7.58 29.00
CA SER A 404 -13.67 6.73 29.01
C SER A 404 -14.41 6.69 27.67
N ASN A 405 -14.25 7.68 26.79
CA ASN A 405 -14.94 7.69 25.48
C ASN A 405 -14.33 6.70 24.48
N VAL A 406 -13.00 6.52 24.54
CA VAL A 406 -12.30 5.51 23.72
C VAL A 406 -12.69 4.12 24.20
N ARG A 407 -12.79 3.90 25.52
CA ARG A 407 -13.28 2.64 26.10
C ARG A 407 -14.70 2.33 25.65
N LEU A 408 -15.60 3.31 25.69
CA LEU A 408 -16.99 3.18 25.22
C LEU A 408 -17.08 2.81 23.74
N THR A 409 -16.25 3.41 22.89
CA THR A 409 -16.26 3.13 21.44
C THR A 409 -15.73 1.73 21.15
N VAL A 410 -14.65 1.33 21.81
CA VAL A 410 -14.08 -0.02 21.68
C VAL A 410 -15.03 -1.07 22.24
N ALA A 411 -15.58 -0.85 23.44
CA ALA A 411 -16.60 -1.69 24.04
C ALA A 411 -17.79 -1.85 23.09
N TRP A 412 -18.32 -0.74 22.54
CA TRP A 412 -19.42 -0.80 21.59
C TRP A 412 -19.09 -1.61 20.32
N ILE A 413 -17.89 -1.44 19.75
CA ILE A 413 -17.44 -2.23 18.59
C ILE A 413 -17.37 -3.72 18.95
N LEU A 414 -16.80 -4.08 20.10
CA LEU A 414 -16.68 -5.46 20.57
C LEU A 414 -18.06 -6.08 20.87
N THR A 415 -18.96 -5.34 21.52
CA THR A 415 -20.31 -5.80 21.83
C THR A 415 -21.18 -5.92 20.57
N GLU A 416 -21.06 -4.98 19.62
CA GLU A 416 -21.79 -5.06 18.34
C GLU A 416 -21.26 -6.21 17.46
N GLN A 417 -19.93 -6.47 17.49
CA GLN A 417 -19.32 -7.64 16.86
C GLN A 417 -19.92 -8.95 17.40
N GLN A 418 -20.02 -9.09 18.73
CA GLN A 418 -20.54 -10.31 19.36
C GLN A 418 -22.06 -10.48 19.18
N PHE A 419 -22.84 -9.40 19.28
CA PHE A 419 -24.29 -9.42 19.10
C PHE A 419 -24.68 -9.89 17.69
N TYR A 420 -23.96 -9.44 16.65
CA TYR A 420 -24.23 -9.85 15.28
C TYR A 420 -23.70 -11.25 14.95
N LEU A 421 -22.58 -11.69 15.52
CA LEU A 421 -22.14 -13.09 15.44
C LEU A 421 -23.20 -14.04 16.02
N ASN A 422 -23.84 -13.67 17.13
CA ASN A 422 -24.93 -14.45 17.71
C ASN A 422 -26.25 -14.35 16.91
N LYS A 423 -26.58 -13.19 16.35
CA LYS A 423 -27.85 -12.97 15.63
C LYS A 423 -27.85 -13.49 14.19
N TYR A 424 -26.69 -13.53 13.52
CA TYR A 424 -26.58 -13.92 12.10
C TYR A 424 -25.64 -15.11 11.87
N GLY A 425 -24.87 -15.56 12.87
CA GLY A 425 -24.10 -16.80 12.83
C GLY A 425 -24.92 -18.07 13.08
N GLN A 426 -26.20 -17.93 13.43
CA GLN A 426 -27.13 -19.06 13.41
C GLN A 426 -27.61 -19.33 11.98
N PHE A 427 -26.89 -20.22 11.28
CA PHE A 427 -27.55 -21.38 10.69
C PHE A 427 -26.65 -22.60 10.45
N GLN A 428 -25.33 -22.59 10.71
CA GLN A 428 -24.51 -23.81 10.46
C GLN A 428 -23.41 -24.20 11.47
N PHE A 429 -23.16 -23.46 12.55
CA PHE A 429 -22.16 -23.88 13.54
C PHE A 429 -22.69 -23.76 14.97
N TRP A 430 -23.62 -24.65 15.33
CA TRP A 430 -24.12 -24.79 16.71
C TRP A 430 -23.67 -26.10 17.34
N ASN A 431 -22.37 -26.45 17.23
CA ASN A 431 -21.85 -27.60 17.98
C ASN A 431 -20.35 -27.60 18.32
N ARG A 432 -19.73 -26.42 18.45
CA ARG A 432 -18.46 -26.28 19.19
C ARG A 432 -18.62 -25.13 20.17
N LYS A 433 -18.63 -25.44 21.47
CA LYS A 433 -18.29 -24.49 22.53
C LYS A 433 -16.86 -24.01 22.23
N SER A 434 -16.70 -22.89 21.54
CA SER A 434 -15.40 -22.27 21.35
C SER A 434 -15.08 -21.39 22.56
N SER A 435 -13.79 -21.17 22.79
CA SER A 435 -13.22 -20.24 23.78
C SER A 435 -13.79 -18.82 23.70
N ASP A 436 -14.41 -18.47 22.57
CA ASP A 436 -14.77 -17.10 22.20
C ASP A 436 -15.99 -16.58 22.97
N ASP A 437 -16.88 -17.48 23.43
CA ASP A 437 -18.01 -17.11 24.31
C ASP A 437 -17.54 -16.75 25.73
N VAL A 438 -16.41 -17.33 26.18
CA VAL A 438 -15.83 -17.06 27.49
C VAL A 438 -15.05 -15.74 27.47
N GLU A 439 -14.32 -15.44 26.39
CA GLU A 439 -13.65 -14.15 26.21
C GLU A 439 -14.65 -13.00 26.10
N ALA A 440 -15.76 -13.19 25.38
CA ALA A 440 -16.80 -12.16 25.29
C ALA A 440 -17.48 -11.90 26.64
N ALA A 441 -17.77 -12.94 27.42
CA ALA A 441 -18.30 -12.79 28.77
C ALA A 441 -17.30 -12.12 29.72
N ALA A 442 -16.00 -12.38 29.56
CA ALA A 442 -14.94 -11.74 30.33
C ALA A 442 -14.79 -10.26 29.96
N CYS A 443 -14.80 -9.91 28.67
CA CYS A 443 -14.78 -8.53 28.20
C CYS A 443 -16.02 -7.76 28.67
N LEU A 444 -17.22 -8.35 28.56
CA LEU A 444 -18.44 -7.72 29.08
C LEU A 444 -18.38 -7.53 30.59
N ALA A 445 -17.86 -8.51 31.34
CA ALA A 445 -17.68 -8.40 32.79
C ALA A 445 -16.68 -7.29 33.17
N VAL A 446 -15.58 -7.15 32.44
CA VAL A 446 -14.59 -6.08 32.63
C VAL A 446 -15.23 -4.70 32.35
N ILE A 447 -15.99 -4.57 31.27
CA ILE A 447 -16.68 -3.32 30.92
C ILE A 447 -17.80 -2.99 31.93
N LEU A 448 -18.50 -3.99 32.45
CA LEU A 448 -19.51 -3.83 33.52
C LEU A 448 -18.89 -3.44 34.87
N THR A 449 -17.59 -3.70 35.07
CA THR A 449 -16.86 -3.23 36.26
C THR A 449 -16.18 -1.87 36.07
N ASP A 450 -16.26 -1.24 34.90
CA ASP A 450 -15.64 0.06 34.63
C ASP A 450 -16.21 1.13 35.61
N PRO A 451 -15.37 1.99 36.23
CA PRO A 451 -15.83 3.00 37.18
C PRO A 451 -16.77 4.04 36.58
N ASP A 452 -16.75 4.24 35.26
CA ASP A 452 -17.62 5.17 34.55
C ASP A 452 -19.05 4.60 34.38
N VAL A 453 -20.03 5.34 34.90
CA VAL A 453 -21.46 4.97 34.85
C VAL A 453 -22.00 4.89 33.43
N ASP A 454 -21.52 5.73 32.51
CA ASP A 454 -22.00 5.74 31.13
C ASP A 454 -21.44 4.55 30.34
N VAL A 455 -20.19 4.16 30.60
CA VAL A 455 -19.57 2.93 30.04
C VAL A 455 -20.36 1.70 30.49
N ARG A 456 -20.64 1.59 31.79
CA ARG A 456 -21.46 0.49 32.33
C ARG A 456 -22.86 0.48 31.74
N ARG A 457 -23.51 1.65 31.63
CA ARG A 457 -24.88 1.73 31.08
C ARG A 457 -24.94 1.30 29.62
N ALA A 458 -23.92 1.63 28.82
CA ALA A 458 -23.82 1.20 27.43
C ALA A 458 -23.51 -0.29 27.27
N ALA A 459 -22.81 -0.91 28.23
CA ALA A 459 -22.53 -2.35 28.22
C ALA A 459 -23.68 -3.21 28.75
N VAL A 460 -24.55 -2.65 29.59
CA VAL A 460 -25.80 -3.29 30.04
C VAL A 460 -26.85 -3.31 28.93
N GLN A 461 -26.83 -2.32 28.03
CA GLN A 461 -27.68 -2.26 26.84
C GLN A 461 -27.15 -3.17 25.73
#